data_AF-A0AA38M223-F1
#
_entry.id   AF-A0AA38M223-F1
#
_cell.length_a   1.000
_cell.length_b   1.000
_cell.length_c   1.000
_cell.angle_alpha   90.00
_cell.angle_beta   90.00
_cell.angle_gamma   90.00
#
_symmetry.space_group_name_H-M   'P 1'
#
loop_
_entity.id
_entity.type
_entity.pdbx_description
1 polymer ?
#
loop_
_entity_poly.entity_id
_entity_poly.type
_entity_poly.pdbx_seq_one_letter_code
_entity_poly.pdbx_strand_id
1 'polypeptide(L)'
;MNKAKDLGILYDSELSFVEHIENLALSAFKSLGFLMRVSRFFDNPQLIKSLYFAFIVSKLEYASVVWSPYYLRHELILERVQRRFMKFLSLKSLVRILFAMLTIIYYKLTNYNHSLPDVSFMVLVLCGN
;
A
#
# COMPACT_ATOMS: atom_id res chain seq x y z
N MET A 1 -2.42 -28.44 -8.34
CA MET A 1 -2.68 -27.66 -7.11
C MET A 1 -4.09 -27.11 -7.20
N ASN A 2 -4.97 -27.52 -6.28
CA ASN A 2 -6.34 -27.02 -6.22
C ASN A 2 -6.31 -25.64 -5.57
N LYS A 3 -6.82 -24.63 -6.28
CA LYS A 3 -6.94 -23.25 -5.81
C LYS A 3 -8.41 -22.97 -5.56
N ALA A 4 -8.71 -22.30 -4.46
CA ALA A 4 -10.05 -21.84 -4.13
C ALA A 4 -10.06 -20.32 -4.04
N LYS A 5 -11.22 -19.73 -4.35
CA LYS A 5 -11.46 -18.31 -4.20
C LYS A 5 -12.74 -18.12 -3.39
N ASP A 6 -12.62 -17.45 -2.27
CA ASP A 6 -13.74 -17.12 -1.40
C ASP A 6 -13.67 -15.65 -0.97
N LEU A 7 -14.82 -14.96 -0.98
CA LEU A 7 -14.94 -13.52 -0.69
C LEU A 7 -13.92 -12.62 -1.42
N GLY A 8 -13.40 -13.05 -2.57
CA GLY A 8 -12.37 -12.31 -3.30
C GLY A 8 -10.92 -12.63 -2.92
N ILE A 9 -10.70 -13.45 -1.89
CA ILE A 9 -9.40 -13.93 -1.44
C ILE A 9 -9.09 -15.26 -2.14
N LEU A 10 -7.85 -15.43 -2.62
CA LEU A 10 -7.41 -16.64 -3.30
C LEU A 10 -6.40 -17.38 -2.44
N TYR A 11 -6.57 -18.69 -2.31
CA TYR A 11 -5.68 -19.52 -1.50
C TYR A 11 -5.58 -20.93 -2.10
N ASP A 12 -4.53 -21.64 -1.74
CA ASP A 12 -4.32 -23.02 -2.15
C ASP A 12 -4.71 -24.02 -1.04
N SER A 13 -4.54 -25.31 -1.32
CA SER A 13 -4.80 -26.40 -0.37
C SER A 13 -3.94 -26.35 0.89
N GLU A 14 -2.85 -25.59 0.89
CA GLU A 14 -1.94 -25.40 2.03
C GLU A 14 -2.24 -24.09 2.78
N LEU A 15 -3.35 -23.41 2.44
CA LEU A 15 -3.74 -22.11 2.97
C LEU A 15 -2.68 -21.01 2.68
N SER A 16 -1.95 -21.14 1.57
CA SER A 16 -1.00 -20.15 1.10
C SER A 16 -1.71 -19.05 0.33
N PHE A 17 -1.41 -17.79 0.69
CA PHE A 17 -1.94 -16.59 0.03
C PHE A 17 -0.93 -15.95 -0.94
N VAL A 18 0.17 -16.63 -1.26
CA VAL A 18 1.26 -16.09 -2.10
C VAL A 18 0.74 -15.51 -3.42
N GLU A 19 -0.06 -16.29 -4.15
CA GLU A 19 -0.62 -15.85 -5.43
C GLU A 19 -1.65 -14.73 -5.26
N HIS A 20 -2.41 -14.73 -4.17
CA HIS A 20 -3.32 -13.63 -3.86
C HIS A 20 -2.55 -12.33 -3.66
N ILE A 21 -1.48 -12.33 -2.86
CA ILE A 21 -0.68 -11.14 -2.58
C ILE A 21 0.02 -10.64 -3.85
N GLU A 22 0.55 -11.53 -4.69
CA GLU A 22 1.13 -11.16 -5.98
C GLU A 22 0.10 -10.50 -6.91
N ASN A 23 -1.08 -11.10 -7.04
CA ASN A 23 -2.18 -10.54 -7.83
C ASN A 23 -2.68 -9.20 -7.27
N LEU A 24 -2.77 -9.09 -5.95
CA LEU A 24 -3.16 -7.87 -5.24
C LEU A 24 -2.16 -6.74 -5.50
N ALA A 25 -0.87 -7.02 -5.38
CA ALA A 25 0.19 -6.07 -5.68
C ALA A 25 0.18 -5.63 -7.14
N LEU A 26 0.00 -6.55 -8.08
CA LEU A 26 -0.12 -6.23 -9.51
C LEU A 26 -1.33 -5.32 -9.78
N SER A 27 -2.48 -5.61 -9.16
CA SER A 27 -3.69 -4.78 -9.25
C SER A 27 -3.46 -3.39 -8.66
N ALA A 28 -2.75 -3.30 -7.54
CA ALA A 28 -2.37 -2.05 -6.89
C ALA A 28 -1.42 -1.22 -7.76
N PHE A 29 -0.40 -1.82 -8.38
CA PHE A 29 0.47 -1.13 -9.34
C PHE A 29 -0.27 -0.62 -10.57
N LYS A 30 -1.21 -1.40 -11.11
CA LYS A 30 -2.08 -0.96 -12.22
C LYS A 30 -2.93 0.24 -11.82
N SER A 31 -3.55 0.18 -10.64
CA SER A 31 -4.36 1.26 -10.08
C SER A 31 -3.52 2.52 -9.82
N LEU A 32 -2.29 2.35 -9.32
CA LEU A 32 -1.33 3.44 -9.12
C LEU A 32 -0.91 4.08 -10.44
N GLY A 33 -0.64 3.28 -11.48
CA GLY A 33 -0.34 3.81 -12.82
C GLY A 33 -1.51 4.56 -13.46
N PHE A 34 -2.75 4.13 -13.19
CA PHE A 34 -3.93 4.89 -13.56
C PHE A 34 -4.01 6.22 -12.79
N LEU A 35 -3.87 6.18 -11.47
CA LEU A 35 -3.87 7.37 -10.61
C LEU A 35 -2.82 8.39 -11.05
N MET A 36 -1.58 7.95 -11.32
CA MET A 36 -0.48 8.83 -11.77
C MET A 36 -0.76 9.49 -13.14
N ARG A 37 -1.55 8.87 -14.01
CA ARG A 37 -1.97 9.46 -15.29
C ARG A 37 -3.08 10.47 -15.11
N VAL A 38 -4.10 10.12 -14.31
CA VAL A 38 -5.26 10.98 -14.03
C VAL A 38 -4.86 12.21 -13.20
N SER A 39 -3.97 12.04 -12.23
CA SER A 39 -3.47 13.13 -11.39
C SER A 39 -2.63 14.18 -12.13
N ARG A 40 -2.31 13.98 -13.42
CA ARG A 40 -1.74 15.04 -14.27
C ARG A 40 -2.69 16.22 -14.47
N PHE A 41 -4.00 15.98 -14.33
CA PHE A 41 -5.03 17.01 -14.52
C PHE A 41 -5.39 17.76 -13.22
N PHE A 42 -4.82 17.38 -12.07
CA PHE A 42 -5.15 17.96 -10.77
C PHE A 42 -3.89 18.29 -9.98
N ASP A 43 -3.72 19.53 -9.53
CA ASP A 43 -2.52 19.95 -8.76
C ASP A 43 -2.67 19.87 -7.24
N ASN A 44 -3.88 19.60 -6.75
CA ASN A 44 -4.11 19.46 -5.33
C ASN A 44 -3.53 18.14 -4.78
N PRO A 45 -2.47 18.16 -3.94
CA PRO A 45 -1.88 16.95 -3.39
C PRO A 45 -2.82 16.20 -2.45
N GLN A 46 -3.75 16.89 -1.77
CA GLN A 46 -4.72 16.24 -0.88
C GLN A 46 -5.71 15.38 -1.66
N LEU A 47 -6.19 15.87 -2.80
CA LEU A 47 -7.09 15.11 -3.67
C LEU A 47 -6.40 13.84 -4.19
N ILE A 48 -5.13 13.94 -4.59
CA ILE A 48 -4.33 12.79 -5.04
C ILE A 48 -4.17 11.76 -3.92
N LYS A 49 -3.93 12.20 -2.68
CA LYS A 49 -3.89 11.32 -1.51
C LYS A 49 -5.24 10.64 -1.28
N SER A 50 -6.35 11.38 -1.28
CA SER A 50 -7.69 10.80 -1.10
C SER A 50 -7.99 9.71 -2.14
N LEU A 51 -7.63 9.95 -3.41
CA LEU A 51 -7.78 8.95 -4.46
C LEU A 51 -6.88 7.72 -4.22
N TYR A 52 -5.65 7.92 -3.74
CA TYR A 52 -4.76 6.82 -3.39
C TYR A 52 -5.37 5.94 -2.28
N PHE A 53 -5.88 6.56 -1.21
CA PHE A 53 -6.55 5.84 -0.14
C PHE A 53 -7.79 5.09 -0.63
N ALA A 54 -8.65 5.76 -1.41
CA ALA A 54 -9.90 5.19 -1.88
C ALA A 54 -9.72 4.01 -2.86
N PHE A 55 -8.70 4.02 -3.72
CA PHE A 55 -8.56 3.02 -4.78
C PHE A 55 -7.50 1.95 -4.56
N ILE A 56 -6.41 2.29 -3.85
CA ILE A 56 -5.25 1.42 -3.71
C ILE A 56 -5.21 0.85 -2.31
N VAL A 57 -5.26 1.71 -1.30
CA VAL A 57 -5.18 1.30 0.10
C VAL A 57 -6.37 0.45 0.49
N SER A 58 -7.60 0.88 0.15
CA SER A 58 -8.81 0.09 0.41
C SER A 58 -8.71 -1.36 -0.08
N LYS A 59 -8.05 -1.60 -1.22
CA LYS A 59 -7.80 -2.95 -1.76
C LYS A 59 -6.73 -3.69 -0.96
N LEU A 60 -5.66 -3.00 -0.57
CA LEU A 60 -4.55 -3.56 0.22
C LEU A 60 -4.92 -3.82 1.68
N GLU A 61 -5.95 -3.20 2.21
CA GLU A 61 -6.44 -3.45 3.58
C GLU A 61 -7.53 -4.51 3.63
N TYR A 62 -8.26 -4.70 2.53
CA TYR A 62 -9.40 -5.61 2.48
C TYR A 62 -8.98 -7.01 2.93
N ALA A 63 -9.54 -7.47 4.04
CA ALA A 63 -9.28 -8.78 4.65
C ALA A 63 -7.79 -9.07 4.97
N SER A 64 -6.98 -8.04 5.21
CA SER A 64 -5.55 -8.17 5.52
C SER A 64 -5.24 -9.07 6.72
N VAL A 65 -6.16 -9.15 7.69
CA VAL A 65 -6.08 -10.06 8.84
C VAL A 65 -5.98 -11.53 8.42
N VAL A 66 -6.55 -11.89 7.27
CA VAL A 66 -6.57 -13.27 6.76
C VAL A 66 -5.32 -13.58 5.94
N TRP A 67 -4.95 -12.71 5.00
CA TRP A 67 -3.91 -13.03 4.00
C TRP A 67 -2.53 -12.43 4.29
N SER A 68 -2.36 -11.68 5.39
CA SER A 68 -1.12 -10.95 5.69
C SER A 68 0.14 -11.76 5.32
N PRO A 69 1.09 -11.18 4.56
CA PRO A 69 2.28 -11.90 4.12
C PRO A 69 3.08 -12.44 5.31
N TYR A 70 3.52 -13.70 5.19
CA TYR A 70 4.46 -14.30 6.14
C TYR A 70 5.92 -14.14 5.67
N TYR A 71 6.14 -14.02 4.36
CA TYR A 71 7.48 -13.91 3.78
C TYR A 71 7.84 -12.45 3.48
N LEU A 72 9.04 -12.05 3.89
CA LEU A 72 9.63 -10.73 3.64
C LEU A 72 9.53 -10.27 2.18
N ARG A 73 9.65 -11.20 1.22
CA ARG A 73 9.54 -10.89 -0.21
C ARG A 73 8.20 -10.22 -0.55
N HIS A 74 7.11 -10.71 0.02
CA HIS A 74 5.76 -10.21 -0.28
C HIS A 74 5.48 -8.89 0.43
N GLU A 75 5.96 -8.73 1.66
CA GLU A 75 5.96 -7.43 2.36
C GLU A 75 6.67 -6.36 1.54
N LEU A 76 7.88 -6.66 1.04
CA LEU A 76 8.67 -5.75 0.21
C LEU A 76 7.94 -5.38 -1.09
N ILE A 77 7.15 -6.29 -1.67
CA ILE A 77 6.38 -6.00 -2.88
C ILE A 77 5.25 -4.99 -2.57
N LEU A 78 4.52 -5.18 -1.46
CA LEU A 78 3.48 -4.24 -1.03
C LEU A 78 4.08 -2.88 -0.67
N GLU A 79 5.23 -2.87 0.02
CA GLU A 79 5.95 -1.65 0.36
C GLU A 79 6.42 -0.89 -0.90
N ARG A 80 6.84 -1.59 -1.96
CA ARG A 80 7.19 -0.94 -3.23
C ARG A 80 6.02 -0.17 -3.85
N VAL A 81 4.78 -0.64 -3.70
CA VAL A 81 3.59 0.10 -4.15
C VAL A 81 3.50 1.44 -3.42
N GLN A 82 3.57 1.40 -2.08
CA GLN A 82 3.50 2.59 -1.23
C GLN A 82 4.65 3.56 -1.50
N ARG A 83 5.89 3.05 -1.57
CA ARG A 83 7.09 3.86 -1.88
C ARG A 83 7.00 4.52 -3.25
N ARG A 84 6.45 3.83 -4.25
CA ARG A 84 6.27 4.40 -5.59
C ARG A 84 5.27 5.55 -5.57
N PHE A 85 4.17 5.42 -4.82
CA PHE A 85 3.23 6.51 -4.63
C PHE A 85 3.86 7.71 -3.91
N MET A 86 4.59 7.47 -2.81
CA MET A 86 5.26 8.53 -2.07
C MET A 86 6.27 9.30 -2.93
N LYS A 87 7.07 8.59 -3.75
CA LYS A 87 7.98 9.22 -4.71
C LYS A 87 7.23 10.07 -5.74
N PHE A 88 6.08 9.60 -6.22
CA PHE A 88 5.26 10.37 -7.15
C PHE A 88 4.71 11.65 -6.50
N LEU A 89 4.17 11.53 -5.29
CA LEU A 89 3.60 12.65 -4.56
C LEU A 89 4.67 13.70 -4.21
N SER A 90 5.86 13.27 -3.78
CA SER A 90 6.97 14.18 -3.43
C SER A 90 7.58 14.91 -4.63
N LEU A 91 7.44 14.37 -5.84
CA LEU A 91 7.80 15.10 -7.06
C LEU A 91 6.77 16.16 -7.41
N LYS A 92 5.50 15.96 -7.03
CA LYS A 92 4.39 16.86 -7.39
C LYS A 92 4.18 17.97 -6.37
N SER A 93 4.32 17.67 -5.08
CA SER A 93 4.39 18.67 -4.02
C SER A 93 5.85 18.86 -3.62
N LEU A 94 6.39 20.08 -3.67
CA LEU A 94 7.79 20.44 -3.33
C LEU A 94 8.22 20.13 -1.85
N VAL A 95 7.59 19.17 -1.18
CA VAL A 95 7.89 18.73 0.19
C VAL A 95 8.92 17.61 0.11
N ARG A 96 10.21 17.96 0.01
CA ARG A 96 11.22 17.03 -0.51
C ARG A 96 11.90 16.07 0.46
N ILE A 97 11.91 16.23 1.79
CA ILE A 97 12.92 15.48 2.60
C ILE A 97 12.42 14.92 3.95
N LEU A 98 11.71 15.70 4.77
CA LEU A 98 11.38 15.28 6.15
C LEU A 98 10.39 14.11 6.22
N PHE A 99 9.45 14.06 5.30
CA PHE A 99 8.37 13.08 5.28
C PHE A 99 8.86 11.66 4.94
N ALA A 100 9.75 11.56 3.94
CA ALA A 100 10.34 10.30 3.53
C ALA A 100 11.24 9.69 4.62
N MET A 101 11.94 10.53 5.40
CA MET A 101 12.75 10.06 6.52
C MET A 101 11.90 9.62 7.72
N LEU A 102 10.84 10.36 8.06
CA LEU A 102 9.92 9.98 9.15
C LEU A 102 9.19 8.66 8.87
N THR A 103 8.68 8.42 7.66
CA THR A 103 8.02 7.14 7.34
C THR A 103 8.98 5.95 7.42
N ILE A 104 10.24 6.12 6.98
CA ILE A 104 11.26 5.05 7.05
C ILE A 104 11.67 4.78 8.51
N ILE A 105 11.80 5.81 9.34
CA ILE A 105 12.17 5.68 10.76
C ILE A 105 11.02 5.06 11.57
N TYR A 106 9.78 5.48 11.35
CA TYR A 106 8.61 4.91 12.05
C TYR A 106 8.35 3.45 11.67
N TYR A 107 8.53 3.09 10.39
CA TYR A 107 8.40 1.69 9.93
C TYR A 107 9.41 0.74 10.60
N LYS A 108 10.60 1.25 10.94
CA LYS A 108 11.62 0.49 11.69
C LYS A 108 11.27 0.33 13.17
N LEU A 109 10.52 1.28 13.74
CA LEU A 109 10.01 1.22 15.13
C LEU A 109 8.81 0.27 15.27
N THR A 110 7.89 0.23 14.30
CA THR A 110 6.74 -0.70 14.31
C THR A 110 7.13 -2.16 14.05
N ASN A 111 8.29 -2.42 13.44
CA ASN A 111 8.82 -3.78 13.25
C ASN A 111 9.24 -4.50 14.55
N TYR A 112 9.24 -3.82 15.71
CA TYR A 112 9.43 -4.49 17.00
C TYR A 112 8.14 -5.07 17.59
N ASN A 113 6.96 -4.68 17.10
CA ASN A 113 5.68 -5.20 17.57
C ASN A 113 4.85 -5.69 16.38
N HIS A 114 4.65 -7.00 16.30
CA HIS A 114 3.84 -7.70 15.30
C HIS A 114 2.45 -7.06 15.11
N SER A 115 2.34 -6.17 14.13
CA SER A 115 1.11 -5.81 13.41
C SER A 115 1.52 -4.79 12.35
N LEU A 116 1.16 -5.06 11.10
CA LEU A 116 1.33 -4.13 9.98
C LEU A 116 1.01 -2.71 10.47
N PRO A 117 1.90 -1.72 10.27
CA PRO A 117 1.62 -0.36 10.69
C PRO A 117 0.33 0.07 10.00
N ASP A 118 -0.69 0.20 10.85
CA ASP A 118 -2.05 0.55 10.51
C ASP A 118 -2.03 1.71 9.52
N VAL A 119 -2.81 1.60 8.46
CA VAL A 119 -2.85 2.62 7.42
C VAL A 119 -3.46 3.91 7.94
N SER A 120 -4.17 3.82 9.07
CA SER A 120 -4.50 4.91 9.98
C SER A 120 -3.29 5.82 10.31
N PHE A 121 -2.09 5.26 10.44
CA PHE A 121 -0.86 6.02 10.69
C PHE A 121 -0.37 6.77 9.43
N MET A 122 -0.57 6.20 8.24
CA MET A 122 -0.30 6.88 6.97
C MET A 122 -1.28 8.05 6.77
N VAL A 123 -2.55 7.91 7.20
CA VAL A 123 -3.54 8.98 7.27
C VAL A 123 -3.11 10.07 8.26
N LEU A 124 -2.67 9.70 9.46
CA LEU A 124 -2.22 10.64 10.50
C LEU A 124 -1.02 11.48 10.05
N VAL A 125 -0.07 10.84 9.38
CA VAL A 125 1.12 11.50 8.83
C VAL A 125 0.72 12.38 7.63
N LEU A 126 -0.15 11.92 6.72
CA LEU A 126 -0.59 12.66 5.53
C LEU A 126 -1.61 13.78 5.78
N CYS A 127 -2.38 13.73 6.88
CA CYS A 127 -3.40 14.71 7.23
C CYS A 127 -2.88 15.89 8.04
N GLY A 128 -1.71 15.82 8.68
CA GLY A 128 -1.13 16.98 9.37
C GLY A 128 -2.09 17.63 10.37
N ASN A 129 -2.22 17.00 11.55
CA ASN A 129 -2.43 17.73 12.79
C ASN A 129 -1.12 17.73 13.56
#